data_AF-A0A4R2Z8M6-F1
#
_entry.id   AF-A0A4R2Z8M6-F1
#
_cell.length_a   1.000
_cell.length_b   1.000
_cell.length_c   1.000
_cell.angle_alpha   90.00
_cell.angle_beta   90.00
_cell.angle_gamma   90.00
#
_symmetry.space_group_name_H-M   'P 1'
#
loop_
_entity.id
_entity.type
_entity.pdbx_description
1 polymer ?
#
loop_
_entity_poly.entity_id
_entity_poly.type
_entity_poly.pdbx_seq_one_letter_code
_entity_poly.pdbx_strand_id
1 'polypeptide(L)'
;MQSQTLSYSESIPKEKREACFQHIIGIRKMLTSQKNIAQETFDESTPTMRKLICFHAGLKSRHINMRFFELGHSERIKVIEALNSLIEFGNALPAFISETDSVLNIEH
;
A
#
# COMPACT_ATOMS: atom_id res chain seq x y z
N MET A 1 12.28 15.14 45.89
CA MET A 1 12.18 13.73 45.42
C MET A 1 12.20 13.68 43.89
N GLN A 2 13.32 14.04 43.25
CA GLN A 2 13.46 14.04 41.78
C GLN A 2 14.85 13.51 41.41
N SER A 3 15.06 12.20 41.57
CA SER A 3 16.37 11.59 41.27
C SER A 3 16.24 10.11 40.90
N GLN A 4 15.33 9.74 40.00
CA GLN A 4 15.25 8.35 39.51
C GLN A 4 15.16 8.20 37.98
N THR A 5 14.86 9.25 37.22
CA THR A 5 14.72 9.14 35.75
C THR A 5 16.03 9.28 34.95
N LEU A 6 17.09 9.87 35.52
CA LEU A 6 18.38 10.02 34.82
C LEU A 6 19.29 8.78 34.88
N SER A 7 18.94 7.76 35.67
CA SER A 7 19.84 6.63 35.98
C SER A 7 19.85 5.50 34.95
N TYR A 8 18.90 5.46 34.01
CA TYR A 8 18.71 4.27 33.15
C TYR A 8 19.33 4.42 31.74
N SER A 9 19.63 5.63 31.29
CA SER A 9 20.22 5.88 29.96
C SER A 9 21.74 5.81 29.93
N GLU A 10 22.41 5.97 31.09
CA GLU A 10 23.87 5.89 31.20
C GLU A 10 24.39 4.46 31.40
N SER A 11 23.52 3.51 31.78
CA SER A 11 23.87 2.11 32.03
C SER A 11 23.95 1.23 30.79
N ILE A 12 23.59 1.76 29.60
CA ILE A 12 23.75 1.05 28.33
C ILE A 12 25.13 1.39 27.74
N PRO A 13 26.04 0.41 27.62
CA PRO A 13 27.34 0.59 26.98
C PRO A 13 27.18 1.24 25.60
N LYS A 14 28.02 2.23 25.27
CA LYS A 14 27.97 2.94 23.98
C LYS A 14 27.97 1.98 22.79
N GLU A 15 28.72 0.89 22.90
CA GLU A 15 28.80 -0.17 21.89
C GLU A 15 27.46 -0.90 21.66
N LYS A 16 26.69 -1.17 22.72
CA LYS A 16 25.34 -1.74 22.59
C LYS A 16 24.35 -0.75 21.96
N ARG A 17 24.52 0.55 22.22
CA ARG A 17 23.71 1.61 21.59
C ARG A 17 23.99 1.72 20.10
N GLU A 18 25.27 1.70 19.71
CA GLU A 18 25.68 1.74 18.31
C GLU A 18 25.20 0.50 17.55
N ALA A 19 25.37 -0.71 18.13
CA ALA A 19 24.88 -1.95 17.53
C ALA A 19 23.35 -1.93 17.30
N CYS A 20 22.58 -1.44 18.28
CA CYS A 20 21.13 -1.28 18.15
C CYS A 20 20.76 -0.26 17.05
N PHE A 21 21.47 0.87 17.00
CA PHE A 21 21.25 1.90 15.99
C PHE A 21 21.53 1.38 14.57
N GLN A 22 22.65 0.66 14.39
CA GLN A 22 22.98 0.00 13.11
C GLN A 22 21.94 -1.06 12.74
N HIS A 23 21.43 -1.81 13.71
CA HIS A 23 20.37 -2.79 13.49
C HIS A 23 19.06 -2.14 13.02
N ILE A 24 18.65 -1.02 13.63
CA ILE A 24 17.47 -0.24 13.21
C ILE A 24 17.65 0.33 11.79
N ILE A 25 18.85 0.84 11.47
CA ILE A 25 19.18 1.29 10.11
C ILE A 25 19.09 0.13 9.13
N GLY A 26 19.60 -1.04 9.47
CA GLY A 26 19.51 -2.25 8.67
C GLY A 26 18.07 -2.65 8.37
N ILE A 27 17.22 -2.71 9.40
CA ILE A 27 15.78 -2.99 9.25
C ILE A 27 15.11 -1.94 8.36
N ARG A 28 15.39 -0.65 8.58
CA ARG A 28 14.84 0.42 7.73
C ARG A 28 15.25 0.25 6.28
N LYS A 29 16.53 -0.01 6.01
CA LYS A 29 17.03 -0.23 4.64
C LYS A 29 16.32 -1.40 3.97
N MET A 30 16.14 -2.52 4.68
CA MET A 30 15.41 -3.68 4.18
C MET A 30 13.95 -3.35 3.86
N LEU A 31 13.25 -2.65 4.77
CA LEU A 31 11.86 -2.24 4.57
C LEU A 31 11.70 -1.23 3.42
N THR A 32 12.64 -0.30 3.24
CA THR A 32 12.63 0.65 2.12
C THR A 32 13.06 0.02 0.80
N SER A 33 13.80 -1.10 0.84
CA SER A 33 14.20 -1.83 -0.36
C SER A 33 13.10 -2.74 -0.90
N GLN A 34 12.07 -3.04 -0.10
CA GLN A 34 10.91 -3.74 -0.60
C GLN A 34 10.07 -2.80 -1.46
N LYS A 35 9.97 -3.13 -2.75
CA LYS A 35 9.04 -2.49 -3.67
C LYS A 35 7.63 -2.58 -3.10
N ASN A 36 6.98 -1.43 -2.93
CA ASN A 36 5.57 -1.38 -2.56
C ASN A 36 4.74 -1.59 -3.84
N ILE A 37 4.42 -2.86 -4.12
CA ILE A 37 3.68 -3.27 -5.33
C ILE A 37 2.30 -2.59 -5.41
N ALA A 38 1.62 -2.42 -4.27
CA ALA A 38 0.33 -1.75 -4.22
C ALA A 38 0.46 -0.26 -4.62
N GLN A 39 1.52 0.41 -4.16
CA GLN A 39 1.83 1.77 -4.58
C GLN A 39 2.11 1.84 -6.09
N GLU A 40 3.00 1.01 -6.61
CA GLU A 40 3.35 0.96 -8.04
C GLU A 40 2.07 0.74 -8.88
N THR A 41 1.28 -0.26 -8.53
CA THR A 41 0.03 -0.62 -9.23
C THR A 41 -0.97 0.52 -9.19
N PHE A 42 -1.20 1.16 -8.04
CA PHE A 42 -2.15 2.26 -7.91
C PHE A 42 -1.67 3.52 -8.66
N ASP A 43 -0.40 3.85 -8.53
CA ASP A 43 0.19 5.08 -9.07
C ASP A 43 0.37 5.04 -10.60
N GLU A 44 0.59 3.86 -11.17
CA GLU A 44 0.79 3.64 -12.61
C GLU A 44 -0.51 3.25 -13.34
N SER A 45 -1.56 2.91 -12.60
CA SER A 45 -2.89 2.63 -13.15
C SER A 45 -3.43 3.75 -14.02
N THR A 46 -4.10 3.38 -15.11
CA THR A 46 -4.83 4.33 -15.97
C THR A 46 -5.88 5.10 -15.16
N PRO A 47 -6.32 6.29 -15.61
CA PRO A 47 -7.36 7.05 -14.90
C PRO A 47 -8.66 6.26 -14.67
N THR A 48 -9.04 5.42 -15.63
CA THR A 48 -10.21 4.53 -15.51
C THR A 48 -9.99 3.47 -14.43
N MET A 49 -8.82 2.84 -14.41
CA MET A 49 -8.49 1.83 -13.40
C MET A 49 -8.41 2.45 -11.99
N ARG A 50 -7.83 3.65 -11.85
CA ARG A 50 -7.85 4.39 -10.57
C ARG A 50 -9.26 4.72 -10.10
N LYS A 51 -10.16 5.11 -11.00
CA LYS A 51 -11.58 5.30 -10.67
C LYS A 51 -12.20 4.02 -10.12
N LEU A 52 -11.97 2.89 -10.79
CA LEU A 52 -12.47 1.58 -10.37
C LEU A 52 -11.93 1.18 -8.99
N ILE A 53 -10.61 1.28 -8.79
CA ILE A 53 -9.96 0.95 -7.52
C ILE A 53 -10.50 1.83 -6.39
N CYS A 54 -10.55 3.16 -6.59
CA CYS A 54 -11.08 4.09 -5.60
C CYS A 54 -12.56 3.83 -5.29
N PHE A 55 -13.37 3.52 -6.31
CA PHE A 55 -14.77 3.15 -6.14
C PHE A 55 -14.92 1.89 -5.29
N HIS A 56 -14.19 0.82 -5.62
CA HIS A 56 -14.22 -0.44 -4.89
C HIS A 56 -13.69 -0.30 -3.45
N ALA A 57 -12.70 0.57 -3.23
CA ALA A 57 -12.17 0.89 -1.90
C ALA A 57 -13.08 1.84 -1.08
N GLY A 58 -14.23 2.27 -1.61
CA GLY A 58 -15.14 3.21 -0.95
C GLY A 58 -14.52 4.61 -0.75
N LEU A 59 -13.59 5.01 -1.61
CA LEU A 59 -12.91 6.30 -1.56
C LEU A 59 -13.64 7.35 -2.41
N LYS A 60 -13.55 8.61 -1.97
CA LYS A 60 -14.14 9.76 -2.69
C LYS A 60 -13.38 10.08 -3.97
N SER A 61 -14.05 10.77 -4.91
CA SER A 61 -13.47 11.17 -6.20
C SER A 61 -12.14 11.94 -6.11
N ARG A 62 -11.90 12.70 -5.03
CA ARG A 62 -10.63 13.43 -4.84
C ARG A 62 -9.40 12.52 -4.79
N HIS A 63 -9.56 11.28 -4.32
CA HIS A 63 -8.44 10.34 -4.16
C HIS A 63 -7.96 9.76 -5.49
N ILE A 64 -8.72 9.90 -6.57
CA ILE A 64 -8.34 9.44 -7.92
C ILE A 64 -7.06 10.14 -8.40
N ASN A 65 -6.89 11.41 -8.06
CA ASN A 65 -5.75 12.22 -8.50
C ASN A 65 -4.59 12.22 -7.49
N MET A 66 -4.75 11.50 -6.37
CA MET A 66 -3.71 11.37 -5.35
C MET A 66 -2.77 10.22 -5.71
N ARG A 67 -1.53 10.32 -5.28
CA ARG A 67 -0.55 9.23 -5.23
C ARG A 67 -0.80 8.39 -3.97
N PHE A 68 -0.40 7.13 -4.02
CA PHE A 68 -0.60 6.18 -2.92
C PHE A 68 0.01 6.67 -1.59
N PHE A 69 1.14 7.37 -1.64
CA PHE A 69 1.78 7.92 -0.43
C PHE A 69 0.99 9.08 0.19
N GLU A 70 0.18 9.79 -0.61
CA GLU A 70 -0.65 10.91 -0.17
C GLU A 70 -1.93 10.43 0.54
N LEU A 71 -2.32 9.17 0.33
CA LEU A 71 -3.45 8.55 1.02
C LEU A 71 -3.14 8.35 2.52
N GLY A 72 -4.16 8.48 3.36
CA GLY A 72 -4.08 8.10 4.77
C GLY A 72 -3.78 6.61 4.95
N HIS A 73 -3.28 6.22 6.12
CA HIS A 73 -2.95 4.80 6.38
C HIS A 73 -4.16 3.87 6.20
N SER A 74 -5.33 4.25 6.72
CA SER A 74 -6.57 3.49 6.55
C SER A 74 -7.05 3.44 5.10
N GLU A 75 -6.84 4.51 4.33
CA GLU A 75 -7.19 4.56 2.90
C GLU A 75 -6.27 3.65 2.09
N ARG A 76 -4.97 3.62 2.39
CA ARG A 76 -4.03 2.68 1.77
C ARG A 76 -4.41 1.23 2.00
N ILE A 77 -4.84 0.86 3.21
CA ILE A 77 -5.32 -0.49 3.52
C ILE A 77 -6.51 -0.85 2.63
N LYS A 78 -7.51 0.04 2.52
CA LYS A 78 -8.68 -0.17 1.66
C LYS A 78 -8.32 -0.32 0.18
N VAL A 79 -7.33 0.43 -0.30
CA VAL A 79 -6.82 0.28 -1.67
C VAL A 79 -6.19 -1.10 -1.87
N ILE A 80 -5.39 -1.58 -0.90
CA ILE A 80 -4.79 -2.92 -0.97
C ILE A 80 -5.89 -4.00 -1.00
N GLU A 81 -6.88 -3.90 -0.12
CA GLU A 81 -8.02 -4.83 -0.09
C GLU A 81 -8.80 -4.83 -1.42
N ALA A 82 -9.05 -3.64 -1.98
CA ALA A 82 -9.72 -3.51 -3.28
C ALA A 82 -8.90 -4.14 -4.42
N LEU A 83 -7.58 -3.91 -4.45
CA LEU A 83 -6.70 -4.53 -5.46
C LEU A 83 -6.73 -6.06 -5.37
N ASN A 84 -6.63 -6.62 -4.15
CA ASN A 84 -6.70 -8.07 -3.95
C ASN A 84 -8.06 -8.62 -4.42
N SER A 85 -9.15 -7.96 -4.07
CA SER A 85 -10.50 -8.37 -4.49
C SER A 85 -10.67 -8.33 -6.02
N LEU A 86 -10.08 -7.33 -6.70
CA LEU A 86 -10.12 -7.24 -8.16
C LEU A 86 -9.30 -8.35 -8.83
N ILE A 87 -8.16 -8.73 -8.23
CA ILE A 87 -7.34 -9.86 -8.71
C ILE A 87 -8.10 -11.18 -8.54
N GLU A 88 -8.71 -11.40 -7.38
CA GLU A 88 -9.55 -12.58 -7.12
C GLU A 88 -10.73 -12.65 -8.10
N PHE A 89 -11.39 -11.51 -8.34
CA PHE A 89 -12.45 -11.41 -9.35
C PHE A 89 -11.93 -11.79 -10.74
N GLY A 90 -10.81 -11.21 -11.18
CA GLY A 90 -10.21 -11.53 -12.47
C GLY A 90 -9.82 -13.00 -12.62
N ASN A 91 -9.34 -13.63 -11.54
CA ASN A 91 -9.01 -15.06 -11.52
C ASN A 91 -10.25 -15.97 -11.51
N ALA A 92 -11.39 -15.47 -11.02
CA ALA A 92 -12.66 -16.19 -11.01
C ALA A 92 -13.40 -16.07 -12.36
N LEU A 93 -13.00 -15.14 -13.24
CA LEU A 93 -13.58 -15.05 -14.57
C LEU A 93 -13.20 -16.29 -15.40
N PRO A 94 -14.17 -16.95 -16.05
CA PRO A 94 -13.87 -18.01 -16.99
C PRO A 94 -12.93 -17.51 -18.09
N ALA A 95 -12.12 -18.39 -18.68
CA ALA A 95 -11.25 -18.06 -19.82
C ALA A 95 -12.00 -17.65 -21.11
N PHE A 96 -13.32 -17.44 -21.03
CA PHE A 96 -14.24 -17.18 -22.13
C PHE A 96 -14.47 -15.67 -22.32
N ILE A 97 -13.41 -14.88 -22.41
CA ILE A 97 -13.49 -13.61 -23.14
C ILE A 97 -12.84 -13.89 -24.49
N SER A 98 -13.60 -14.51 -25.39
CA SER A 98 -13.24 -14.57 -26.81
C SER A 98 -13.15 -13.13 -27.35
N GLU A 99 -12.33 -12.87 -28.36
CA GLU A 99 -12.29 -11.55 -29.04
C GLU A 99 -13.69 -11.08 -29.48
N THR A 100 -14.61 -12.02 -29.72
CA THR A 100 -16.01 -11.78 -30.10
C THR A 100 -16.93 -11.40 -28.94
N ASP A 101 -16.57 -11.68 -27.69
CA ASP A 101 -17.41 -11.44 -26.50
C ASP A 101 -17.20 -10.04 -25.89
N SER A 102 -16.28 -9.26 -26.47
CA SER A 102 -15.86 -7.95 -25.98
C SER A 102 -16.82 -6.80 -26.31
N VAL A 103 -17.86 -7.05 -27.12
CA VAL A 103 -18.87 -6.04 -27.50
C VAL A 103 -20.20 -6.37 -26.81
N LEU A 104 -20.53 -5.60 -25.77
CA LEU A 104 -21.89 -5.54 -25.25
C LEU A 104 -22.74 -4.78 -26.29
N ASN A 105 -23.37 -5.52 -27.21
CA ASN A 105 -24.42 -4.96 -28.08
C ASN A 105 -25.64 -4.66 -27.19
N ILE A 106 -25.64 -3.48 -26.58
CA ILE A 106 -26.83 -2.91 -25.95
C ILE A 106 -27.63 -2.29 -27.09
N GLU A 107 -28.55 -3.05 -27.67
CA GLU A 107 -29.60 -2.49 -28.53
C GLU A 107 -30.46 -1.54 -27.69
N HIS A 108 -30.60 -0.30 -28.16
CA HIS A 108 -31.43 0.75 -27.56
C HIS A 108 -32.87 0.70 -28.06
#